data_AF-A0A2E9CYX8-F1
#
_entry.id   AF-A0A2E9CYX8-F1
#
_cell.length_a   1.000
_cell.length_b   1.000
_cell.length_c   1.000
_cell.angle_alpha   90.00
_cell.angle_beta   90.00
_cell.angle_gamma   90.00
#
_symmetry.space_group_name_H-M   'P 1'
#
loop_
_entity.id
_entity.type
_entity.pdbx_description
1 polymer ?
#
loop_
_entity_poly.entity_id
_entity_poly.type
_entity_poly.pdbx_seq_one_letter_code
_entity_poly.pdbx_strand_id
1 'polypeptide(L)'
;VPFGVIFAYFILREKPTIRALVGIAIAFIGVYILTESPNLDGKFIGIGLTILGSAVWALGQVMVKPLSKEINPLALVAWLALFSGPVLVLLSAIIDGNTINYLTNAKVDHWIIAIYIGLIMQPITYGCFYYVLKNNPLYKVLPIVTMGIPPTGLLAAIFLLGEKPTPELFIGGAIIIVGVILIIFTKNKKEEEIK
;
A
#
# COMPACT_ATOMS: atom_id res chain seq x y z
N VAL A 1 -1.42 -6.14 3.95
CA VAL A 1 -2.84 -6.58 4.06
C VAL A 1 -3.17 -7.28 5.40
N PRO A 2 -2.50 -8.37 5.81
CA PRO A 2 -2.92 -9.19 6.96
C PRO A 2 -2.92 -8.40 8.26
N PHE A 3 -1.84 -7.67 8.54
CA PHE A 3 -1.75 -6.77 9.70
C PHE A 3 -2.85 -5.72 9.71
N GLY A 4 -3.18 -5.13 8.56
CA GLY A 4 -4.23 -4.13 8.45
C GLY A 4 -5.61 -4.69 8.77
N VAL A 5 -5.91 -5.92 8.33
CA VAL A 5 -7.16 -6.62 8.68
C VAL A 5 -7.22 -6.92 10.18
N ILE A 6 -6.12 -7.42 10.75
CA ILE A 6 -6.01 -7.72 12.20
C ILE A 6 -6.22 -6.45 13.03
N PHE A 7 -5.46 -5.39 12.74
CA PHE A 7 -5.54 -4.13 13.46
C PHE A 7 -6.90 -3.44 13.28
N ALA A 8 -7.50 -3.48 12.09
CA ALA A 8 -8.85 -2.95 11.89
C ALA A 8 -9.93 -3.74 12.65
N TYR A 9 -9.76 -5.05 12.81
CA TYR A 9 -10.66 -5.86 13.63
C TYR A 9 -10.62 -5.44 15.11
N PHE A 10 -9.42 -5.22 15.66
CA PHE A 10 -9.29 -4.86 17.08
C PHE A 10 -9.56 -3.37 17.37
N ILE A 11 -9.03 -2.46 16.56
CA ILE A 11 -9.06 -1.00 16.81
C ILE A 11 -10.35 -0.38 16.26
N LEU A 12 -10.72 -0.71 15.02
CA LEU A 12 -11.89 -0.13 14.35
C LEU A 12 -13.15 -0.98 14.51
N ARG A 13 -13.02 -2.17 15.12
CA ARG A 13 -14.10 -3.16 15.25
C ARG A 13 -14.73 -3.56 13.92
N GLU A 14 -13.96 -3.45 12.82
CA GLU A 14 -14.40 -3.86 11.50
C GLU A 14 -14.31 -5.39 11.36
N LYS A 15 -15.45 -6.04 11.09
CA LYS A 15 -15.48 -7.49 10.88
C LYS A 15 -15.33 -7.81 9.39
N PRO A 16 -14.20 -8.40 8.96
CA PRO A 16 -14.05 -8.82 7.58
C PRO A 16 -15.06 -9.95 7.27
N THR A 17 -15.64 -9.90 6.08
CA THR A 17 -16.54 -10.98 5.63
C THR A 17 -15.72 -12.20 5.21
N ILE A 18 -16.32 -13.39 5.30
CA ILE A 18 -15.68 -14.64 4.84
C ILE A 18 -15.24 -14.51 3.37
N ARG A 19 -16.05 -13.89 2.53
CA ARG A 19 -15.70 -13.63 1.11
C ARG A 19 -14.46 -12.74 0.97
N ALA A 20 -14.34 -11.70 1.79
CA ALA A 20 -13.16 -10.85 1.79
C ALA A 20 -11.91 -11.62 2.23
N LEU A 21 -12.01 -12.47 3.26
CA LEU A 21 -10.90 -13.32 3.70
C LEU A 21 -10.46 -14.31 2.60
N VAL A 22 -11.42 -14.94 1.93
CA VAL A 22 -11.15 -15.85 0.80
C VAL A 22 -10.50 -15.09 -0.37
N GLY A 23 -11.02 -13.91 -0.74
CA GLY A 23 -10.44 -13.09 -1.79
C GLY A 23 -9.02 -12.63 -1.47
N ILE A 24 -8.74 -12.27 -0.20
CA ILE A 24 -7.39 -11.94 0.28
C ILE A 24 -6.47 -13.15 0.12
N ALA A 25 -6.90 -14.34 0.55
CA ALA A 25 -6.10 -15.56 0.43
C ALA A 25 -5.77 -15.88 -1.04
N ILE A 26 -6.75 -15.78 -1.94
CA ILE A 26 -6.55 -15.99 -3.38
C ILE A 26 -5.56 -14.97 -3.93
N ALA A 27 -5.72 -13.69 -3.61
CA ALA A 27 -4.81 -12.66 -4.08
C ALA A 27 -3.37 -12.85 -3.55
N PHE A 28 -3.21 -13.35 -2.31
CA PHE A 28 -1.89 -13.71 -1.78
C PHE A 28 -1.22 -14.84 -2.56
N ILE A 29 -1.98 -15.86 -2.97
CA ILE A 29 -1.46 -16.93 -3.82
C ILE A 29 -1.01 -16.35 -5.17
N GLY A 30 -1.79 -15.45 -5.76
CA GLY A 30 -1.41 -14.78 -7.00
C GLY A 30 -0.15 -13.93 -6.87
N VAL A 31 0.03 -13.21 -5.76
CA VAL A 31 1.28 -12.48 -5.45
C VAL A 31 2.45 -13.45 -5.34
N TYR A 32 2.31 -14.55 -4.62
CA TYR A 32 3.38 -15.54 -4.47
C TYR A 32 3.84 -16.13 -5.81
N ILE A 33 2.89 -16.44 -6.71
CA ILE A 33 3.20 -16.91 -8.07
C ILE A 33 3.91 -15.82 -8.87
N LEU A 34 3.43 -14.57 -8.77
CA LEU A 34 3.96 -13.44 -9.55
C LEU A 34 5.36 -13.01 -9.12
N THR A 35 5.67 -13.05 -7.82
CA THR A 35 6.97 -12.58 -7.29
C THR A 35 8.08 -13.63 -7.36
N GLU A 36 7.74 -14.86 -7.79
CA GLU A 36 8.61 -16.04 -7.71
C GLU A 36 9.13 -16.32 -6.29
N SER A 37 9.89 -17.40 -6.09
CA SER A 37 10.47 -17.73 -4.80
C SER A 37 11.71 -16.86 -4.55
N PRO A 38 11.70 -15.93 -3.58
CA PRO A 38 12.88 -15.13 -3.29
C PRO A 38 13.95 -16.03 -2.65
N ASN A 39 15.22 -15.84 -3.00
CA ASN A 39 16.31 -16.46 -2.22
C ASN A 39 16.45 -15.72 -0.88
N LEU A 40 15.98 -16.39 0.19
CA LEU A 40 15.91 -15.90 1.57
C LEU A 40 17.12 -16.31 2.42
N ASP A 41 18.03 -17.12 1.90
CA ASP A 41 19.16 -17.64 2.67
C ASP A 41 20.06 -16.50 3.15
N GLY A 42 20.33 -16.48 4.47
CA GLY A 42 21.16 -15.47 5.11
C GLY A 42 20.53 -14.08 5.27
N LYS A 43 19.27 -13.86 4.89
CA LYS A 43 18.62 -12.52 4.87
C LYS A 43 17.58 -12.30 5.99
N PHE A 44 17.64 -13.07 7.06
CA PHE A 44 16.65 -13.05 8.16
C PHE A 44 16.40 -11.66 8.78
N ILE A 45 17.46 -10.85 8.92
CA ILE A 45 17.32 -9.48 9.45
C ILE A 45 16.47 -8.62 8.51
N GLY A 46 16.73 -8.67 7.20
CA GLY A 46 15.96 -7.94 6.19
C GLY A 46 14.50 -8.36 6.19
N ILE A 47 14.23 -9.66 6.27
CA ILE A 47 12.87 -10.20 6.37
C ILE A 47 12.16 -9.65 7.61
N GLY A 48 12.81 -9.68 8.77
CA GLY A 48 12.27 -9.13 10.01
C GLY A 48 11.92 -7.64 9.89
N LEU A 49 12.83 -6.84 9.33
CA LEU A 49 12.60 -5.40 9.11
C LEU A 49 11.46 -5.13 8.13
N THR A 50 11.34 -5.90 7.04
CA THR A 50 10.21 -5.76 6.09
C THR A 50 8.88 -6.12 6.73
N ILE A 51 8.82 -7.19 7.53
CA ILE A 51 7.61 -7.58 8.25
C ILE A 51 7.23 -6.48 9.25
N LEU A 52 8.17 -6.00 10.05
CA LEU A 52 7.94 -4.91 11.01
C LEU A 52 7.48 -3.63 10.31
N GLY A 53 8.16 -3.22 9.24
CA GLY A 53 7.78 -2.06 8.43
C GLY A 53 6.35 -2.17 7.89
N SER A 54 5.96 -3.36 7.40
CA SER A 54 4.61 -3.61 6.92
C SER A 54 3.56 -3.54 8.04
N ALA A 55 3.90 -3.99 9.25
CA ALA A 55 3.03 -3.91 10.41
C ALA A 55 2.87 -2.45 10.89
N VAL A 56 3.97 -1.71 11.02
CA VAL A 56 3.95 -0.27 11.39
C VAL A 56 3.16 0.55 10.39
N TRP A 57 3.38 0.33 9.08
CA TRP A 57 2.62 1.02 8.04
C TRP A 57 1.12 0.70 8.13
N ALA A 58 0.76 -0.58 8.29
CA ALA A 58 -0.63 -1.01 8.41
C ALA A 58 -1.32 -0.42 9.66
N LEU A 59 -0.60 -0.35 10.79
CA LEU A 59 -1.08 0.32 11.99
C LEU A 59 -1.34 1.81 11.72
N GLY A 60 -0.41 2.49 11.06
CA GLY A 60 -0.57 3.88 10.63
C GLY A 60 -1.84 4.08 9.79
N GLN A 61 -2.11 3.21 8.82
CA GLN A 61 -3.32 3.30 7.99
C GLN A 61 -4.62 3.12 8.81
N VAL A 62 -4.59 2.24 9.82
CA VAL A 62 -5.71 2.01 10.73
C VAL A 62 -5.96 3.22 11.63
N MET A 63 -4.90 3.86 12.12
CA MET A 63 -5.00 5.09 12.92
C MET A 63 -5.43 6.30 12.08
N VAL A 64 -5.04 6.34 10.81
CA VAL A 64 -5.40 7.42 9.87
C VAL A 64 -6.86 7.33 9.43
N LYS A 65 -7.47 6.14 9.42
CA LYS A 65 -8.85 5.92 8.95
C LYS A 65 -9.88 6.81 9.68
N PRO A 66 -9.93 6.90 11.04
CA PRO A 66 -10.81 7.86 11.73
C PRO A 66 -10.53 9.32 11.33
N LEU A 67 -9.25 9.72 11.30
CA LEU A 67 -8.83 11.09 10.95
C LEU A 67 -9.24 11.48 9.53
N SER A 68 -9.21 10.54 8.58
CA SER A 68 -9.66 10.77 7.21
C SER A 68 -11.15 11.13 7.10
N LYS A 69 -11.95 10.81 8.13
CA LYS A 69 -13.37 11.21 8.18
C LYS A 69 -13.56 12.66 8.60
N GLU A 70 -12.70 13.15 9.48
CA GLU A 70 -12.80 14.50 10.06
C GLU A 70 -12.04 15.54 9.24
N ILE A 71 -10.92 15.15 8.64
CA ILE A 71 -10.01 16.05 7.93
C ILE A 71 -10.10 15.77 6.42
N ASN A 72 -9.92 16.82 5.60
CA ASN A 72 -9.79 16.66 4.16
C ASN A 72 -8.59 15.72 3.84
N PRO A 73 -8.74 14.72 2.95
CA PRO A 73 -7.68 13.78 2.59
C PRO A 73 -6.34 14.43 2.20
N LEU A 74 -6.38 15.55 1.45
CA LEU A 74 -5.17 16.24 1.02
C LEU A 74 -4.50 16.99 2.18
N ALA A 75 -5.30 17.60 3.06
CA ALA A 75 -4.79 18.23 4.29
C ALA A 75 -4.14 17.19 5.22
N LEU A 76 -4.69 15.98 5.27
CA LEU A 76 -4.12 14.86 6.03
C LEU A 76 -2.74 14.46 5.49
N VAL A 77 -2.57 14.40 4.17
CA VAL A 77 -1.25 14.16 3.55
C VAL A 77 -0.28 15.29 3.90
N ALA A 78 -0.72 16.55 3.84
CA ALA A 78 0.11 17.69 4.19
C ALA A 78 0.59 17.66 5.64
N TRP A 79 -0.30 17.34 6.59
CA TRP A 79 0.06 17.17 8.01
C TRP A 79 1.06 16.03 8.21
N LEU A 80 0.81 14.88 7.58
CA LEU A 80 1.74 13.76 7.65
C LEU A 80 3.12 14.13 7.10
N ALA A 81 3.18 14.84 5.97
CA ALA A 81 4.44 15.31 5.39
C ALA A 81 5.16 16.31 6.32
N LEU A 82 4.42 17.25 6.92
CA LEU A 82 4.98 18.25 7.82
C LEU A 82 5.61 17.63 9.08
N PHE A 83 4.97 16.63 9.67
CA PHE A 83 5.50 15.98 10.88
C PHE A 83 6.56 14.91 10.56
N SER A 84 6.40 14.14 9.48
CA SER A 84 7.36 13.09 9.13
C SER A 84 8.63 13.63 8.47
N GLY A 85 8.55 14.72 7.71
CA GLY A 85 9.68 15.29 6.97
C GLY A 85 10.88 15.60 7.87
N PRO A 86 10.74 16.45 8.91
CA PRO A 86 11.83 16.77 9.83
C PRO A 86 12.37 15.53 10.55
N VAL A 87 11.49 14.61 10.97
CA VAL A 87 11.89 13.37 11.65
C VAL A 87 12.74 12.48 10.73
N LEU A 88 12.36 12.34 9.46
CA LEU A 88 13.10 11.56 8.48
C LEU A 88 14.44 12.20 8.10
N VAL A 89 14.50 13.54 8.01
CA VAL A 89 15.76 14.26 7.77
C VAL A 89 16.72 14.08 8.95
N LEU A 90 16.24 14.19 10.18
CA LEU A 90 17.04 13.93 11.38
C LEU A 90 17.53 12.49 11.44
N LEU A 91 16.66 11.53 11.12
CA LEU A 91 17.01 10.11 11.12
C LEU A 91 18.05 9.78 10.02
N SER A 92 17.92 10.37 8.84
CA SER A 92 18.94 10.28 7.78
C SER A 92 20.28 10.85 8.25
N ALA A 93 20.29 11.97 8.98
CA ALA A 93 21.54 12.53 9.51
C ALA A 93 22.25 11.60 10.49
N ILE A 94 21.49 10.81 11.27
CA ILE A 94 22.05 9.84 12.22
C ILE A 94 22.52 8.57 11.52
N ILE A 95 21.75 8.05 10.55
CA ILE A 95 22.00 6.76 9.90
C ILE A 95 23.01 6.91 8.75
N ASP A 96 22.78 7.88 7.87
CA ASP A 96 23.58 8.10 6.66
C ASP A 96 24.78 9.02 6.91
N GLY A 97 24.76 9.78 8.01
CA GLY A 97 25.85 10.64 8.49
C GLY A 97 26.12 11.91 7.68
N ASN A 98 25.91 11.88 6.36
CA ASN A 98 26.31 12.94 5.41
C ASN A 98 25.12 13.68 4.76
N THR A 99 23.97 13.76 5.43
CA THR A 99 22.73 14.34 4.86
C THR A 99 22.91 15.74 4.27
N ILE A 100 23.66 16.63 4.92
CA ILE A 100 23.93 17.99 4.41
C ILE A 100 24.71 17.91 3.09
N ASN A 101 25.71 17.05 3.02
CA ASN A 101 26.54 16.89 1.82
C ASN A 101 25.75 16.28 0.65
N TYR A 102 24.79 15.40 0.92
CA TYR A 102 23.89 14.87 -0.10
C TYR A 102 22.94 15.94 -0.64
N LEU A 103 22.46 16.85 0.21
CA LEU A 103 21.61 17.96 -0.20
C LEU A 103 22.37 18.98 -1.06
N THR A 104 23.60 19.31 -0.68
CA THR A 104 24.41 20.31 -1.40
C THR A 104 24.97 19.80 -2.73
N ASN A 105 25.28 18.51 -2.83
CA ASN A 105 25.77 17.91 -4.08
C ASN A 105 24.66 17.34 -4.98
N ALA A 106 23.39 17.44 -4.57
CA ALA A 106 22.28 16.97 -5.38
C ALA A 106 22.18 17.78 -6.69
N LYS A 107 22.19 17.06 -7.82
CA LYS A 107 21.98 17.66 -9.14
C LYS A 107 20.55 18.16 -9.29
N VAL A 108 20.35 19.10 -10.22
CA VAL A 108 19.02 19.64 -10.56
C VAL A 108 18.03 18.51 -10.89
N ASP A 109 18.45 17.49 -11.63
CA ASP A 109 17.60 16.34 -11.98
C ASP A 109 17.08 15.60 -10.74
N HIS A 110 17.91 15.46 -9.70
CA HIS A 110 17.49 14.81 -8.45
C HIS A 110 16.43 15.63 -7.71
N TRP A 111 16.56 16.96 -7.73
CA TRP A 111 15.56 17.86 -7.15
C TRP A 111 14.25 17.84 -7.93
N ILE A 112 14.29 17.78 -9.26
CA ILE A 112 13.09 17.64 -10.09
C ILE A 112 12.36 16.33 -9.74
N ILE A 113 13.08 15.22 -9.61
CA ILE A 113 12.50 13.93 -9.20
C ILE A 113 11.89 14.02 -7.80
N ALA A 114 12.60 14.64 -6.84
CA ALA A 114 12.11 14.79 -5.47
C ALA A 114 10.82 15.64 -5.40
N ILE A 115 10.78 16.75 -6.15
CA ILE A 115 9.59 17.61 -6.27
C ILE A 115 8.44 16.85 -6.91
N TYR A 116 8.70 16.12 -8.00
CA TYR A 116 7.69 15.33 -8.68
C TYR A 116 7.10 14.25 -7.76
N ILE A 117 7.94 13.48 -7.06
CA ILE A 117 7.49 12.43 -6.16
C ILE A 117 6.74 13.02 -4.96
N GLY A 118 7.28 14.08 -4.35
CA GLY A 118 6.78 14.65 -3.10
C GLY A 118 5.55 15.55 -3.26
N LEU A 119 5.47 16.37 -4.31
CA LEU A 119 4.40 17.35 -4.49
C LEU A 119 3.33 16.93 -5.51
N ILE A 120 3.64 16.01 -6.42
CA ILE A 120 2.68 15.57 -7.44
C ILE A 120 2.23 14.14 -7.13
N MET A 121 3.14 13.17 -7.21
CA MET A 121 2.78 11.75 -7.06
C MET A 121 2.20 11.41 -5.69
N GLN A 122 2.85 11.85 -4.60
CA GLN A 122 2.42 11.52 -3.24
C GLN A 122 1.04 12.09 -2.88
N PRO A 123 0.78 13.40 -3.04
CA PRO A 123 -0.50 13.98 -2.66
C PRO A 123 -1.67 13.45 -3.49
N ILE A 124 -1.46 13.18 -4.79
CA ILE A 124 -2.47 12.56 -5.64
C ILE A 124 -2.76 11.13 -5.17
N THR A 125 -1.71 10.30 -5.01
CA THR A 125 -1.86 8.89 -4.62
C THR A 125 -2.53 8.74 -3.27
N TYR A 126 -1.98 9.39 -2.24
CA TYR A 126 -2.52 9.28 -0.88
C TYR A 126 -3.80 10.10 -0.69
N GLY A 127 -4.01 11.18 -1.45
CA GLY A 127 -5.27 11.91 -1.47
C GLY A 127 -6.42 11.04 -1.96
N CYS A 128 -6.23 10.35 -3.10
CA CYS A 128 -7.19 9.36 -3.61
C CYS A 128 -7.36 8.18 -2.64
N PHE A 129 -6.25 7.64 -2.12
CA PHE A 129 -6.28 6.53 -1.17
C PHE A 129 -7.07 6.89 0.09
N TYR A 130 -6.81 8.04 0.71
CA TYR A 130 -7.51 8.49 1.92
C TYR A 130 -8.95 8.89 1.63
N TYR A 131 -9.27 9.38 0.44
CA TYR A 131 -10.65 9.60 0.02
C TYR A 131 -11.46 8.30 -0.05
N VAL A 132 -10.89 7.25 -0.65
CA VAL A 132 -11.52 5.92 -0.70
C VAL A 132 -11.57 5.30 0.70
N LEU A 133 -10.48 5.44 1.45
CA LEU A 133 -10.35 4.96 2.82
C LEU A 133 -11.43 5.57 3.70
N LYS A 134 -11.68 6.87 3.63
CA LYS A 134 -12.72 7.57 4.41
C LYS A 134 -14.07 6.85 4.34
N ASN A 135 -14.50 6.48 3.13
CA ASN A 135 -15.85 6.02 2.82
C ASN A 135 -16.05 4.50 2.90
N ASN A 136 -14.97 3.71 2.96
CA ASN A 136 -15.05 2.24 2.85
C ASN A 136 -14.36 1.53 4.02
N PRO A 137 -14.77 0.30 4.38
CA PRO A 137 -14.06 -0.48 5.40
C PRO A 137 -12.60 -0.71 5.01
N LEU A 138 -11.69 -0.55 5.97
CA LEU A 138 -10.26 -0.68 5.75
C LEU A 138 -9.88 -2.08 5.25
N TYR A 139 -10.55 -3.13 5.77
CA TYR A 139 -10.32 -4.50 5.31
C TYR A 139 -10.67 -4.74 3.84
N LYS A 140 -11.44 -3.84 3.19
CA LYS A 140 -11.66 -3.87 1.73
C LYS A 140 -10.65 -2.99 1.00
N VAL A 141 -10.43 -1.77 1.48
CA VAL A 141 -9.58 -0.78 0.82
C VAL A 141 -8.14 -1.25 0.72
N LEU A 142 -7.56 -1.77 1.80
CA LEU A 142 -6.16 -2.20 1.81
C LEU A 142 -5.85 -3.29 0.78
N PRO A 143 -6.58 -4.43 0.74
CA PRO A 143 -6.35 -5.43 -0.30
C PRO A 143 -6.51 -4.88 -1.71
N ILE A 144 -7.59 -4.14 -1.99
CA ILE A 144 -7.87 -3.63 -3.34
C ILE A 144 -6.72 -2.76 -3.84
N VAL A 145 -6.25 -1.82 -3.03
CA VAL A 145 -5.21 -0.88 -3.44
C VAL A 145 -3.84 -1.55 -3.48
N THR A 146 -3.46 -2.27 -2.42
CA THR A 146 -2.08 -2.80 -2.31
C THR A 146 -1.84 -4.03 -3.18
N MET A 147 -2.85 -4.88 -3.37
CA MET A 147 -2.75 -6.03 -4.27
C MET A 147 -3.03 -5.63 -5.72
N GLY A 148 -3.60 -4.45 -5.99
CA GLY A 148 -3.68 -3.91 -7.35
C GLY A 148 -2.32 -3.50 -7.93
N ILE A 149 -1.33 -3.22 -7.09
CA ILE A 149 -0.01 -2.71 -7.49
C ILE A 149 0.73 -3.68 -8.44
N PRO A 150 0.89 -4.99 -8.13
CA PRO A 150 1.66 -5.89 -9.00
C PRO A 150 1.05 -6.06 -10.40
N PRO A 151 -0.27 -6.29 -10.58
CA PRO A 151 -0.87 -6.30 -11.92
C PRO A 151 -0.70 -4.98 -12.68
N THR A 152 -0.83 -3.82 -12.01
CA THR A 152 -0.59 -2.53 -12.68
C THR A 152 0.88 -2.35 -13.09
N GLY A 153 1.82 -2.83 -12.28
CA GLY A 153 3.24 -2.84 -12.61
C GLY A 153 3.54 -3.74 -13.81
N LEU A 154 2.93 -4.92 -13.86
CA LEU A 154 3.03 -5.84 -15.00
C LEU A 154 2.51 -5.20 -16.30
N LEU A 155 1.35 -4.53 -16.24
CA LEU A 155 0.81 -3.81 -17.41
C LEU A 155 1.73 -2.66 -17.84
N ALA A 156 2.28 -1.90 -16.88
CA ALA A 156 3.25 -0.85 -17.17
C ALA A 156 4.53 -1.41 -17.83
N ALA A 157 5.04 -2.55 -17.37
CA ALA A 157 6.19 -3.22 -17.98
C ALA A 157 5.93 -3.65 -19.44
N ILE A 158 4.74 -4.19 -19.72
CA ILE A 158 4.34 -4.56 -21.08
C ILE A 158 4.20 -3.33 -21.97
N PHE A 159 3.44 -2.32 -21.54
CA PHE A 159 3.03 -1.21 -22.42
C PHE A 159 4.07 -0.09 -22.51
N LEU A 160 4.78 0.21 -21.42
CA LEU A 160 5.76 1.31 -21.38
C LEU A 160 7.18 0.82 -21.70
N LEU A 161 7.55 -0.38 -21.25
CA LEU A 161 8.90 -0.93 -21.44
C LEU A 161 8.99 -1.95 -22.58
N GLY A 162 7.86 -2.46 -23.09
CA GLY A 162 7.85 -3.46 -24.16
C GLY A 162 8.36 -4.83 -23.72
N GLU A 163 8.36 -5.10 -22.40
CA GLU A 163 8.78 -6.38 -21.86
C GLU A 163 7.81 -7.49 -22.27
N LYS A 164 8.32 -8.72 -22.38
CA LYS A 164 7.53 -9.93 -22.63
C LYS A 164 7.49 -10.76 -21.35
N PRO A 165 6.47 -10.60 -20.50
CA PRO A 165 6.39 -11.32 -19.25
C PRO A 165 6.22 -12.82 -19.51
N THR A 166 6.71 -13.62 -18.58
CA THR A 166 6.51 -15.06 -18.63
C THR A 166 5.03 -15.41 -18.36
N PRO A 167 4.56 -16.61 -18.78
CA PRO A 167 3.21 -17.05 -18.49
C PRO A 167 2.84 -17.03 -17.01
N GLU A 168 3.81 -17.29 -16.13
CA GLU A 168 3.64 -17.29 -14.67
C GLU A 168 3.25 -15.90 -14.14
N LEU A 169 3.87 -14.83 -14.66
CA LEU A 169 3.52 -13.45 -14.29
C LEU A 169 2.08 -13.11 -14.69
N PHE A 170 1.62 -13.57 -15.86
CA PHE A 170 0.24 -13.39 -16.29
C PHE A 170 -0.75 -14.15 -15.41
N ILE A 171 -0.43 -15.42 -15.09
CA ILE A 171 -1.27 -16.25 -14.22
C ILE A 171 -1.36 -15.65 -12.82
N GLY A 172 -0.23 -15.25 -12.24
CA GLY A 172 -0.19 -14.59 -10.94
C GLY A 172 -1.00 -13.29 -10.94
N GLY A 173 -0.83 -12.45 -11.96
CA GLY A 173 -1.59 -11.22 -12.14
C GLY A 173 -3.10 -11.45 -12.25
N ALA A 174 -3.53 -12.45 -13.02
CA ALA A 174 -4.93 -12.82 -13.16
C ALA A 174 -5.55 -13.32 -11.83
N ILE A 175 -4.82 -14.17 -11.09
CA ILE A 175 -5.26 -14.67 -9.77
C ILE A 175 -5.44 -13.53 -8.78
N ILE A 176 -4.52 -12.55 -8.78
CA ILE A 176 -4.64 -11.34 -7.96
C ILE A 176 -5.92 -10.59 -8.30
N ILE A 177 -6.19 -10.34 -9.58
CA ILE A 177 -7.40 -9.63 -10.03
C ILE A 177 -8.67 -10.37 -9.59
N VAL A 178 -8.72 -11.69 -9.75
CA VAL A 178 -9.86 -12.50 -9.29
C VAL A 178 -10.06 -12.39 -7.78
N GLY A 179 -8.97 -12.47 -7.00
CA GLY A 179 -9.02 -12.29 -5.55
C GLY A 179 -9.56 -10.91 -5.15
N VAL A 180 -9.10 -9.85 -5.81
CA VAL A 180 -9.56 -8.47 -5.57
C VAL A 180 -11.04 -8.29 -5.94
N ILE A 181 -11.47 -8.84 -7.07
CA ILE A 181 -12.88 -8.83 -7.51
C ILE A 181 -13.79 -9.48 -6.46
N LEU A 182 -13.38 -10.61 -5.88
CA LEU A 182 -14.14 -11.29 -4.82
C LEU A 182 -14.31 -10.41 -3.56
N ILE A 183 -13.33 -9.58 -3.24
CA ILE A 183 -13.39 -8.64 -2.11
C ILE A 183 -14.41 -7.53 -2.40
N ILE A 184 -14.43 -7.02 -3.64
CA ILE A 184 -15.33 -5.93 -4.07
C ILE A 184 -16.79 -6.38 -4.04
N PHE A 185 -17.11 -7.52 -4.67
CA PHE A 185 -18.50 -8.02 -4.82
C PHE A 185 -19.09 -8.66 -3.54
N THR A 186 -18.62 -8.21 -2.38
CA THR A 186 -19.23 -8.57 -1.10
C THR A 186 -20.57 -7.84 -0.95
N LYS A 187 -21.67 -8.52 -1.31
CA LYS A 187 -23.06 -8.07 -1.11
C LYS A 187 -23.23 -7.65 0.36
N ASN A 188 -23.61 -6.39 0.60
CA ASN A 188 -23.97 -5.93 1.93
C ASN A 188 -25.25 -6.66 2.34
N LYS A 189 -25.17 -7.51 3.37
CA LYS A 189 -26.32 -8.24 3.94
C LYS A 189 -27.46 -7.34 4.47
N LYS A 190 -27.29 -6.01 4.46
CA LYS A 190 -28.30 -5.03 4.89
C LYS A 190 -29.44 -4.81 3.89
N GLU A 191 -29.35 -5.30 2.66
CA GLU A 191 -30.45 -5.19 1.68
C GLU A 191 -31.49 -6.32 1.77
N GLU A 192 -31.27 -7.34 2.63
CA GLU A 192 -32.20 -8.46 2.81
C GLU A 192 -33.13 -8.30 4.02
N GLU A 193 -32.93 -7.30 4.89
CA GLU A 193 -33.86 -6.98 6.01
C GLU A 193 -34.89 -5.90 5.65
N ILE A 194 -34.91 -5.40 4.42
CA ILE A 194 -35.85 -4.36 3.94
C ILE A 194 -36.69 -4.87 2.74
N LYS A 195 -36.77 -6.19 2.53
CA LYS A 195 -37.71 -6.81 1.60
C LYS A 195 -38.54 -7.86 2.32
#